data_AF-A0A2C9A6L4-F1
#
_entry.id   AF-A0A2C9A6L4-F1
#
_cell.length_a   1.000
_cell.length_b   1.000
_cell.length_c   1.000
_cell.angle_alpha   90.00
_cell.angle_beta   90.00
_cell.angle_gamma   90.00
#
_symmetry.space_group_name_H-M   'P 1'
#
loop_
_entity.id
_entity.type
_entity.pdbx_description
1 polymer ?
#
loop_
_entity_poly.entity_id
_entity_poly.type
_entity_poly.pdbx_seq_one_letter_code
_entity_poly.pdbx_strand_id
1 'polypeptide(L)'
;MNLALLRVFGILIAVHELNRLVRLLLQVTMVGFEEGESFTDIAPMILASVAIILVGIIVFAKKSARLLRVFSAIMIIVNIVGAINFARVYLGLQYSPGVGFLLQRLADHFINMFMVVYFVSLFMGNMKTPEGSRVNLSLLRFCAVVFLVDGFGFLVHIGYDHSVPVVIMTAASIAAGIVALAKNNTLVLKAFAVCSILWLLCTHIEFVRTNMFGAYHVANAVVGIVFSAHLVVCIATFFIDVEESKFYLQKLKALFFKWKNLA
;
A
#
# COMPACT_ATOMS: atom_id res chain seq x y z
N MET A 1 -6.71 2.79 -22.96
CA MET A 1 -6.68 3.19 -21.54
C MET A 1 -6.91 1.95 -20.68
N ASN A 2 -6.01 1.65 -19.74
CA ASN A 2 -6.12 0.44 -18.92
C ASN A 2 -7.14 0.63 -17.78
N LEU A 3 -8.37 0.15 -17.99
CA LEU A 3 -9.48 0.32 -17.05
C LEU A 3 -9.25 -0.42 -15.71
N ALA A 4 -8.58 -1.57 -15.75
CA ALA A 4 -8.28 -2.34 -14.55
C ALA A 4 -7.33 -1.56 -13.64
N LEU A 5 -6.27 -0.99 -14.21
CA LEU A 5 -5.30 -0.18 -13.47
C LEU A 5 -5.94 1.05 -12.85
N LEU A 6 -6.78 1.77 -13.61
CA LEU A 6 -7.54 2.92 -13.13
C LEU A 6 -8.44 2.58 -11.93
N ARG A 7 -9.12 1.43 -11.97
CA ARG A 7 -9.95 0.95 -10.86
C ARG A 7 -9.11 0.60 -9.64
N VAL A 8 -7.99 -0.09 -9.84
CA VAL A 8 -7.04 -0.42 -8.76
C VAL A 8 -6.53 0.86 -8.09
N PHE A 9 -6.18 1.90 -8.86
CA PHE A 9 -5.74 3.18 -8.31
C PHE A 9 -6.83 3.87 -7.49
N GLY A 10 -8.08 3.89 -7.99
CA GLY A 10 -9.21 4.44 -7.25
C GLY A 10 -9.45 3.71 -5.92
N ILE A 11 -9.39 2.38 -5.92
CA ILE A 11 -9.52 1.56 -4.69
C ILE A 11 -8.35 1.82 -3.74
N LEU A 12 -7.11 1.87 -4.24
CA LEU A 12 -5.92 2.11 -3.41
C LEU A 12 -6.01 3.45 -2.67
N ILE A 13 -6.38 4.51 -3.37
CA ILE A 13 -6.54 5.84 -2.79
C ILE A 13 -7.65 5.83 -1.72
N ALA A 14 -8.81 5.27 -2.06
CA ALA A 14 -9.95 5.24 -1.14
C ALA A 14 -9.67 4.39 0.12
N VAL A 15 -9.09 3.19 -0.05
CA VAL A 15 -8.79 2.28 1.07
C VAL A 15 -7.72 2.87 1.98
N HIS A 16 -6.68 3.49 1.42
CA HIS A 16 -5.63 4.13 2.22
C HIS A 16 -6.15 5.26 3.09
N GLU A 17 -6.92 6.16 2.51
CA GLU A 17 -7.47 7.29 3.26
C GLU A 17 -8.59 6.86 4.21
N LEU A 18 -9.32 5.79 3.88
CA LEU A 18 -10.27 5.19 4.81
C LEU A 18 -9.56 4.59 6.03
N ASN A 19 -8.43 3.90 5.84
CA ASN A 19 -7.58 3.44 6.94
C ASN A 19 -7.14 4.61 7.81
N ARG A 20 -6.61 5.68 7.20
CA ARG A 20 -6.17 6.89 7.90
C ARG A 20 -7.31 7.54 8.68
N LEU A 21 -8.47 7.71 8.05
CA LEU A 21 -9.66 8.30 8.66
C LEU A 21 -10.14 7.47 9.86
N VAL A 22 -10.27 6.16 9.70
CA VAL A 22 -10.74 5.29 10.80
C VAL A 22 -9.73 5.28 11.95
N ARG A 23 -8.43 5.29 11.67
CA ARG A 23 -7.39 5.40 12.71
C ARG A 23 -7.47 6.72 13.48
N LEU A 24 -7.64 7.84 12.78
CA LEU A 24 -7.84 9.15 13.42
C LEU A 24 -9.09 9.15 14.30
N LEU A 25 -10.20 8.59 13.81
CA LEU A 25 -11.43 8.46 14.59
C LEU A 25 -11.25 7.55 15.82
N LEU A 26 -10.53 6.44 15.69
CA LEU A 26 -10.21 5.56 16.83
C LEU A 26 -9.36 6.28 17.88
N GLN A 27 -8.35 7.05 17.46
CA GLN A 27 -7.53 7.84 18.38
C GLN A 27 -8.38 8.83 19.17
N VAL A 28 -9.19 9.63 18.49
CA VAL A 28 -10.07 10.63 19.12
C VAL A 28 -11.09 9.98 20.07
N THR A 29 -11.66 8.83 19.70
CA THR A 29 -12.76 8.21 20.47
C THR A 29 -12.29 7.31 21.61
N MET A 30 -11.14 6.67 21.49
CA MET A 30 -10.68 5.67 22.47
C MET A 30 -9.50 6.13 23.33
N VAL A 31 -8.65 7.02 22.82
CA VAL A 31 -7.46 7.53 23.53
C VAL A 31 -7.70 8.96 24.04
N GLY A 32 -8.53 9.73 23.32
CA GLY A 32 -8.72 11.15 23.58
C GLY A 32 -7.66 11.99 22.87
N PHE A 33 -7.66 13.29 23.15
CA PHE A 33 -6.65 14.21 22.63
C PHE A 33 -5.41 14.17 23.51
N GLU A 34 -4.22 14.20 22.91
CA GLU A 34 -2.99 14.43 23.66
C GLU A 34 -2.97 15.84 24.26
N GLU A 35 -2.16 16.08 25.30
CA GLU A 35 -2.08 17.39 25.95
C GLU A 35 -1.72 18.49 24.93
N GLY A 36 -2.64 19.43 24.72
CA GLY A 36 -2.49 20.53 23.77
C GLY A 36 -3.08 20.27 22.38
N GLU A 37 -3.51 19.05 22.07
CA GLU A 37 -4.28 18.76 20.86
C GLU A 37 -5.76 19.12 21.04
N SER A 38 -6.36 19.65 19.99
CA SER A 38 -7.77 20.02 19.98
C SER A 38 -8.48 19.45 18.75
N PHE A 39 -9.81 19.41 18.80
CA PHE A 39 -10.60 19.02 17.64
C PHE A 39 -10.33 19.93 16.42
N THR A 40 -9.95 21.19 16.65
CA THR A 40 -9.60 22.13 15.58
C THR A 40 -8.34 21.75 14.82
N ASP A 41 -7.45 20.95 15.41
CA ASP A 41 -6.24 20.44 14.75
C ASP A 41 -6.53 19.20 13.91
N ILE A 42 -7.49 18.38 14.34
CA ILE A 42 -7.84 17.10 13.70
C ILE A 42 -8.91 17.26 12.62
N ALA A 43 -9.85 18.20 12.79
CA ALA A 43 -10.95 18.41 11.85
C ALA A 43 -10.49 18.66 10.39
N PRO A 44 -9.45 19.47 10.12
CA PRO A 44 -8.92 19.64 8.76
C PRO A 44 -8.39 18.32 8.17
N MET A 45 -7.76 17.47 8.98
CA MET A 45 -7.26 16.16 8.52
C MET A 45 -8.42 15.22 8.16
N ILE A 46 -9.48 15.19 8.97
CA ILE A 46 -10.69 14.42 8.70
C ILE A 46 -11.32 14.87 7.38
N LEU A 47 -11.51 16.18 7.20
CA LEU A 47 -12.10 16.74 5.98
C LEU A 47 -11.24 16.44 4.74
N ALA A 48 -9.92 16.57 4.86
CA ALA A 48 -9.00 16.22 3.78
C ALA A 48 -9.10 14.73 3.41
N SER A 49 -9.08 13.82 4.38
CA SER A 49 -9.23 12.39 4.12
C SER A 49 -10.57 12.06 3.48
N VAL A 50 -11.69 12.66 3.94
CA VAL A 50 -13.01 12.48 3.32
C VAL A 50 -13.00 12.96 1.86
N ALA A 51 -12.43 14.12 1.57
CA ALA A 51 -12.32 14.64 0.22
C ALA A 51 -11.51 13.71 -0.69
N ILE A 52 -10.38 13.17 -0.21
CA ILE A 52 -9.54 12.26 -0.99
C ILE A 52 -10.24 10.90 -1.20
N ILE A 53 -10.96 10.39 -0.21
CA ILE A 53 -11.81 9.18 -0.35
C ILE A 53 -12.82 9.39 -1.48
N LEU A 54 -13.50 10.53 -1.51
CA LEU A 54 -14.44 10.87 -2.58
C LEU A 54 -13.76 10.91 -3.95
N VAL A 55 -12.56 11.47 -4.05
CA VAL A 55 -11.77 11.42 -5.29
C VAL A 55 -11.52 9.97 -5.71
N GLY A 56 -11.06 9.11 -4.80
CA GLY A 56 -10.83 7.69 -5.08
C GLY A 56 -12.09 6.96 -5.57
N ILE A 57 -13.23 7.18 -4.91
CA ILE A 57 -14.54 6.63 -5.28
C ILE A 57 -14.98 7.14 -6.66
N ILE A 58 -14.85 8.43 -6.94
CA ILE A 58 -15.23 9.02 -8.24
C ILE A 58 -14.33 8.45 -9.35
N VAL A 59 -13.03 8.34 -9.11
CA VAL A 59 -12.08 7.73 -10.06
C VAL A 59 -12.49 6.28 -10.36
N PHE A 60 -12.85 5.51 -9.33
CA PHE A 60 -13.31 4.13 -9.48
C PHE A 60 -14.66 4.02 -10.23
N ALA A 61 -15.67 4.77 -9.78
CA ALA A 61 -17.04 4.67 -10.27
C ALA A 61 -17.23 5.32 -11.66
N LYS A 62 -16.75 6.57 -11.82
CA LYS A 62 -16.86 7.32 -13.07
C LYS A 62 -15.72 7.06 -14.05
N LYS A 63 -14.73 6.25 -13.67
CA LYS A 63 -13.58 5.89 -14.53
C LYS A 63 -12.87 7.13 -15.09
N SER A 64 -12.75 8.19 -14.30
CA SER A 64 -12.20 9.47 -14.73
C SER A 64 -10.67 9.49 -14.63
N ALA A 65 -9.98 9.13 -15.70
CA ALA A 65 -8.52 9.20 -15.76
C ALA A 65 -7.98 10.63 -15.73
N ARG A 66 -8.77 11.62 -16.20
CA ARG A 66 -8.39 13.04 -16.12
C ARG A 66 -8.36 13.52 -14.68
N LEU A 67 -9.39 13.19 -13.90
CA LEU A 67 -9.44 13.52 -12.47
C LEU A 67 -8.26 12.90 -11.74
N LEU A 68 -7.96 11.63 -11.99
CA LEU A 68 -6.84 10.95 -11.34
C LEU A 68 -5.49 11.63 -11.67
N ARG A 69 -5.26 12.01 -12.93
CA ARG A 69 -4.03 12.72 -13.33
C ARG A 69 -3.86 14.06 -12.62
N VAL A 70 -4.92 14.87 -12.59
CA VAL A 70 -4.90 16.17 -11.91
C VAL A 70 -4.64 15.97 -10.42
N PHE A 71 -5.37 15.04 -9.80
CA PHE A 71 -5.18 14.69 -8.39
C PHE A 71 -3.75 14.24 -8.09
N SER A 72 -3.19 13.33 -8.90
CA SER A 72 -1.82 12.84 -8.71
C SER A 72 -0.75 13.90 -8.93
N ALA A 73 -0.94 14.82 -9.87
CA ALA A 73 -0.05 15.97 -10.02
C ALA A 73 -0.05 16.85 -8.75
N ILE A 74 -1.23 17.12 -8.19
CA ILE A 74 -1.37 17.86 -6.93
C ILE A 74 -0.68 17.10 -5.79
N MET A 75 -0.94 15.80 -5.63
CA MET A 75 -0.35 15.00 -4.55
C MET A 75 1.17 14.89 -4.63
N ILE A 76 1.75 14.84 -5.83
CA ILE A 76 3.21 14.88 -6.01
C ILE A 76 3.77 16.22 -5.50
N ILE A 77 3.15 17.33 -5.88
CA ILE A 77 3.55 18.67 -5.41
C ILE A 77 3.42 18.76 -3.89
N VAL A 78 2.29 18.32 -3.33
CA VAL A 78 2.06 18.30 -1.88
C VAL A 78 3.11 17.48 -1.15
N ASN A 79 3.47 16.29 -1.66
CA ASN A 79 4.51 15.46 -1.06
C ASN A 79 5.89 16.11 -1.12
N ILE A 80 6.26 16.74 -2.25
CA ILE A 80 7.54 17.45 -2.39
C ILE A 80 7.60 18.64 -1.43
N VAL A 81 6.57 19.49 -1.41
CA VAL A 81 6.51 20.66 -0.54
C VAL A 81 6.49 20.24 0.93
N GLY A 82 5.75 19.18 1.27
CA GLY A 82 5.72 18.58 2.60
C GLY A 82 7.10 18.10 3.05
N ALA A 83 7.82 17.37 2.18
CA ALA A 83 9.17 16.90 2.47
C ALA A 83 10.17 18.06 2.65
N ILE A 84 10.10 19.11 1.84
CA ILE A 84 10.95 20.30 1.97
C ILE A 84 10.66 21.02 3.29
N ASN A 85 9.38 21.24 3.62
CA ASN A 85 8.99 21.88 4.87
C ASN A 85 9.45 21.04 6.07
N PHE A 86 9.27 19.73 6.02
CA PHE A 86 9.76 18.82 7.06
C PHE A 86 11.27 18.94 7.24
N ALA A 87 12.05 18.87 6.15
CA ALA A 87 13.50 19.01 6.22
C ALA A 87 13.93 20.37 6.78
N ARG A 88 13.26 21.46 6.37
CA ARG A 88 13.53 22.80 6.88
C ARG A 88 13.30 22.90 8.39
N VAL A 89 12.16 22.39 8.87
CA VAL A 89 11.85 22.39 10.31
C VAL A 89 12.85 21.51 11.06
N TYR A 90 13.16 20.33 10.55
CA TYR A 90 14.10 19.40 11.16
C TYR A 90 15.51 19.98 11.31
N LEU A 91 16.02 20.66 10.27
CA LEU A 91 17.33 21.33 10.29
C LEU A 91 17.36 22.55 11.22
N GLY A 92 16.20 23.09 11.59
CA GLY A 92 16.06 24.18 12.56
C GLY A 92 15.96 23.73 14.02
N LEU A 93 15.95 22.41 14.29
CA LEU A 93 15.88 21.89 15.67
C LEU A 93 17.21 22.10 16.40
N GLN A 94 17.14 22.62 17.63
CA GLN A 94 18.32 22.79 18.50
C GLN A 94 19.00 21.46 18.85
N TYR A 95 18.21 20.38 18.96
CA TYR A 95 18.71 19.02 19.16
C TYR A 95 18.18 18.13 18.05
N SER A 96 19.05 17.77 17.10
CA SER A 96 18.69 16.90 15.99
C SER A 96 18.98 15.44 16.34
N PRO A 97 18.02 14.51 16.13
CA PRO A 97 18.27 13.07 16.24
C PRO A 97 19.22 12.50 15.17
N GLY A 98 19.89 13.35 14.38
CA GLY A 98 20.93 13.00 13.42
C GLY A 98 20.45 12.98 11.97
N VAL A 99 21.41 12.97 11.03
CA VAL A 99 21.11 13.00 9.59
C VAL A 99 20.45 11.70 9.11
N GLY A 100 20.75 10.57 9.77
CA GLY A 100 20.15 9.27 9.44
C GLY A 100 18.63 9.26 9.58
N PHE A 101 18.10 9.83 10.68
CA PHE A 101 16.66 9.93 10.89
C PHE A 101 15.97 10.84 9.86
N LEU A 102 16.61 11.95 9.47
CA LEU A 102 16.11 12.81 8.41
C LEU A 102 16.04 12.07 7.07
N LEU A 103 17.11 11.38 6.69
CA LEU A 103 17.18 10.60 5.45
C LEU A 103 16.12 9.50 5.42
N GLN A 104 15.92 8.80 6.54
CA GLN A 104 14.87 7.80 6.67
C GLN A 104 13.48 8.41 6.47
N ARG A 105 13.16 9.50 7.16
CA ARG A 105 11.84 10.15 7.03
C ARG A 105 11.58 10.71 5.64
N LEU A 106 12.61 11.21 4.97
CA LEU A 106 12.52 11.63 3.58
C LEU A 106 12.35 10.42 2.65
N ALA A 107 13.06 9.33 2.89
CA ALA A 107 12.87 8.08 2.16
C ALA A 107 11.44 7.55 2.32
N ASP A 108 10.83 7.58 3.51
CA ASP A 108 9.43 7.18 3.72
C ASP A 108 8.45 8.05 2.90
N HIS A 109 8.79 9.32 2.69
CA HIS A 109 8.01 10.24 1.87
C HIS A 109 8.09 9.95 0.37
N PHE A 110 9.26 9.54 -0.13
CA PHE A 110 9.52 9.39 -1.57
C PHE A 110 9.50 7.95 -2.07
N ILE A 111 9.96 7.00 -1.25
CA ILE A 111 10.04 5.56 -1.52
C ILE A 111 8.81 4.90 -0.90
N ASN A 112 7.63 5.26 -1.42
CA ASN A 112 6.39 4.63 -1.01
C ASN A 112 5.51 4.24 -2.20
N MET A 113 4.59 3.32 -1.92
CA MET A 113 3.66 2.79 -2.92
C MET A 113 2.80 3.88 -3.59
N PHE A 114 2.42 4.94 -2.88
CA PHE A 114 1.57 5.99 -3.41
C PHE A 114 2.30 6.86 -4.42
N MET A 115 3.60 7.11 -4.25
CA MET A 115 4.41 7.78 -5.25
C MET A 115 4.40 6.98 -6.57
N VAL A 116 4.47 5.64 -6.52
CA VAL A 116 4.31 4.79 -7.71
C VAL A 116 2.94 5.00 -8.36
N VAL A 117 1.86 4.99 -7.59
CA VAL A 117 0.49 5.23 -8.09
C VAL A 117 0.41 6.60 -8.78
N TYR A 118 0.92 7.64 -8.13
CA TYR A 118 0.85 9.00 -8.67
C TYR A 118 1.65 9.14 -9.96
N PHE A 119 2.89 8.68 -10.01
CA PHE A 119 3.70 8.74 -11.23
C PHE A 119 3.07 7.94 -12.36
N VAL A 120 2.65 6.69 -12.11
CA VAL A 120 2.04 5.85 -13.15
C VAL A 120 0.73 6.45 -13.67
N SER A 121 -0.06 7.09 -12.79
CA SER A 121 -1.31 7.72 -13.19
C SER A 121 -1.13 8.88 -14.17
N LEU A 122 -0.04 9.67 -14.05
CA LEU A 122 0.28 10.78 -14.95
C LEU A 122 0.39 10.32 -16.41
N PHE A 123 0.94 9.13 -16.62
CA PHE A 123 1.15 8.55 -17.94
C PHE A 123 0.00 7.65 -18.40
N MET A 124 -1.07 7.50 -17.62
CA MET A 124 -2.14 6.54 -17.89
C MET A 124 -2.96 6.84 -19.16
N GLY A 125 -2.92 8.07 -19.65
CA GLY A 125 -3.50 8.43 -20.95
C GLY A 125 -2.80 7.81 -22.15
N ASN A 126 -1.51 7.54 -22.01
CA ASN A 126 -0.65 7.10 -23.11
C ASN A 126 -0.41 5.58 -23.08
N MET A 127 -0.89 4.90 -22.04
CA MET A 127 -0.80 3.45 -21.93
C MET A 127 -1.78 2.78 -22.90
N LYS A 128 -1.24 2.35 -24.04
CA LYS A 128 -1.91 1.43 -24.96
C LYS A 128 -1.95 0.04 -24.33
N THR A 129 -3.15 -0.51 -24.17
CA THR A 129 -3.32 -1.91 -23.84
C THR A 129 -3.14 -2.70 -25.14
N PRO A 130 -2.24 -3.69 -25.21
CA PRO A 130 -2.23 -4.60 -26.34
C PRO A 130 -3.58 -5.33 -26.37
N GLU A 131 -4.38 -5.04 -27.38
CA GLU A 131 -5.66 -5.71 -27.59
C GLU A 131 -5.39 -7.19 -27.92
N GLY A 132 -6.07 -8.10 -27.22
CA GLY A 132 -5.95 -9.55 -27.44
C GLY A 132 -5.00 -10.32 -26.51
N SER A 133 -4.25 -9.68 -25.61
CA SER A 133 -3.43 -10.43 -24.65
C SER A 133 -4.23 -10.87 -23.41
N ARG A 134 -4.23 -12.18 -23.12
CA ARG A 134 -4.82 -12.79 -21.91
C ARG A 134 -4.30 -12.18 -20.60
N VAL A 135 -3.07 -11.65 -20.63
CA VAL A 135 -2.36 -11.08 -19.48
C VAL A 135 -2.42 -9.56 -19.49
N ASN A 136 -2.82 -8.94 -18.39
CA ASN A 136 -2.78 -7.50 -18.23
C ASN A 136 -1.35 -7.02 -17.88
N LEU A 137 -0.54 -6.76 -18.91
CA LEU A 137 0.87 -6.36 -18.76
C LEU A 137 1.07 -5.06 -17.97
N SER A 138 0.18 -4.06 -18.09
CA SER A 138 0.35 -2.83 -17.32
C SER A 138 0.10 -3.07 -15.82
N LEU A 139 -0.85 -3.94 -15.49
CA LEU A 139 -1.11 -4.33 -14.11
C LEU A 139 0.06 -5.16 -13.55
N LEU A 140 0.63 -6.07 -14.36
CA LEU A 140 1.84 -6.81 -14.00
C LEU A 140 2.98 -5.88 -13.64
N ARG A 141 3.29 -4.92 -14.53
CA ARG A 141 4.38 -3.97 -14.32
C ARG A 141 4.12 -3.10 -13.10
N PHE A 142 2.88 -2.63 -12.91
CA PHE A 142 2.51 -1.87 -11.72
C PHE A 142 2.74 -2.65 -10.44
N CYS A 143 2.18 -3.86 -10.31
CA CYS A 143 2.34 -4.66 -9.10
C CYS A 143 3.81 -5.01 -8.83
N ALA A 144 4.58 -5.32 -9.88
CA ALA A 144 6.00 -5.61 -9.75
C ALA A 144 6.81 -4.40 -9.27
N VAL A 145 6.54 -3.21 -9.81
CA VAL A 145 7.18 -1.96 -9.35
C VAL A 145 6.78 -1.64 -7.91
N VAL A 146 5.51 -1.85 -7.54
CA VAL A 146 5.07 -1.65 -6.15
C VAL A 146 5.85 -2.55 -5.20
N PHE A 147 5.93 -3.86 -5.45
CA PHE A 147 6.70 -4.77 -4.58
C PHE A 147 8.18 -4.42 -4.54
N LEU A 148 8.75 -3.97 -5.65
CA LEU A 148 10.14 -3.55 -5.72
C LEU A 148 10.37 -2.28 -4.86
N VAL A 149 9.47 -1.28 -4.93
CA VAL A 149 9.53 -0.07 -4.11
C VAL A 149 9.28 -0.39 -2.63
N ASP A 150 8.35 -1.27 -2.32
CA ASP A 150 8.07 -1.74 -0.96
C ASP A 150 9.31 -2.42 -0.35
N GLY A 151 9.96 -3.30 -1.13
CA GLY A 151 11.23 -3.91 -0.76
C GLY A 151 12.34 -2.90 -0.52
N PHE A 152 12.48 -1.88 -1.38
CA PHE A 152 13.45 -0.81 -1.12
C PHE A 152 13.10 0.04 0.10
N GLY A 153 11.81 0.28 0.37
CA GLY A 153 11.36 0.93 1.60
C GLY A 153 11.81 0.15 2.84
N PHE A 154 11.62 -1.17 2.85
CA PHE A 154 12.13 -2.01 3.94
C PHE A 154 13.65 -1.98 4.06
N LEU A 155 14.39 -1.88 2.95
CA LEU A 155 15.86 -1.78 2.98
C LEU A 155 16.33 -0.54 3.76
N VAL A 156 15.61 0.57 3.67
CA VAL A 156 15.90 1.79 4.45
C VAL A 156 15.69 1.54 5.95
N HIS A 157 14.73 0.68 6.32
CA HIS A 157 14.45 0.30 7.70
C HIS A 157 15.32 -0.83 8.25
N ILE A 158 16.01 -1.59 7.40
CA ILE A 158 16.94 -2.64 7.85
C ILE A 158 18.04 -2.05 8.74
N GLY A 159 18.37 -0.77 8.64
CA GLY A 159 19.31 -0.12 9.58
C GLY A 159 18.88 -0.15 11.06
N TYR A 160 17.62 -0.47 11.36
CA TYR A 160 17.06 -0.51 12.71
C TYR A 160 16.46 -1.87 13.10
N ASP A 161 15.88 -2.62 12.16
CA ASP A 161 15.33 -3.95 12.38
C ASP A 161 16.03 -4.98 11.47
N HIS A 162 16.91 -5.77 12.08
CA HIS A 162 17.68 -6.82 11.41
C HIS A 162 17.05 -8.21 11.58
N SER A 163 15.78 -8.30 11.97
CA SER A 163 15.14 -9.60 12.14
C SER A 163 15.19 -10.39 10.83
N VAL A 164 15.59 -11.65 10.94
CA VAL A 164 15.75 -12.57 9.80
C VAL A 164 14.52 -12.57 8.87
N PRO A 165 13.27 -12.59 9.39
CA PRO A 165 12.10 -12.54 8.53
C PRO A 165 11.98 -11.25 7.70
N VAL A 166 12.31 -10.09 8.27
CA VAL A 166 12.27 -8.79 7.56
C VAL A 166 13.29 -8.77 6.43
N VAL A 167 14.51 -9.26 6.67
CA VAL A 167 15.56 -9.34 5.64
C VAL A 167 15.14 -10.27 4.50
N ILE A 168 14.59 -11.45 4.82
CA ILE A 168 14.10 -12.41 3.82
C ILE A 168 12.97 -11.80 3.00
N MET A 169 11.97 -11.19 3.64
CA MET A 169 10.84 -10.57 2.94
C MET A 169 11.29 -9.41 2.05
N THR A 170 12.26 -8.61 2.50
CA THR A 170 12.86 -7.53 1.71
C THR A 170 13.52 -8.07 0.45
N ALA A 171 14.40 -9.05 0.58
CA ALA A 171 15.09 -9.67 -0.56
C ALA A 171 14.09 -10.36 -1.51
N ALA A 172 13.11 -11.07 -0.97
CA ALA A 172 12.06 -11.72 -1.74
C ALA A 172 11.21 -10.72 -2.53
N SER A 173 10.87 -9.57 -1.93
CA SER A 173 10.08 -8.51 -2.60
C SER A 173 10.83 -7.92 -3.80
N ILE A 174 12.11 -7.58 -3.61
CA ILE A 174 12.97 -7.05 -4.67
C ILE A 174 13.16 -8.10 -5.77
N ALA A 175 13.49 -9.34 -5.41
CA ALA A 175 13.69 -10.42 -6.37
C ALA A 175 12.42 -10.72 -7.17
N ALA A 176 11.25 -10.79 -6.50
CA ALA A 176 9.97 -11.01 -7.15
C ALA A 176 9.64 -9.88 -8.14
N GLY A 177 9.85 -8.62 -7.75
CA GLY A 177 9.66 -7.47 -8.62
C GLY A 177 10.55 -7.51 -9.86
N ILE A 178 11.86 -7.75 -9.69
CA ILE A 178 12.83 -7.83 -10.80
C ILE A 178 12.50 -9.01 -11.74
N VAL A 179 12.29 -10.21 -11.20
CA VAL A 179 12.00 -11.41 -12.00
C VAL A 179 10.69 -11.25 -12.75
N ALA A 180 9.66 -10.67 -12.13
CA ALA A 180 8.39 -10.41 -12.78
C ALA A 180 8.55 -9.41 -13.93
N LEU A 181 9.31 -8.33 -13.75
CA LEU A 181 9.56 -7.34 -14.82
C LEU A 181 10.40 -7.92 -15.96
N ALA A 182 11.46 -8.66 -15.63
CA ALA A 182 12.39 -9.21 -16.61
C ALA A 182 11.79 -10.35 -17.44
N LYS A 183 10.97 -11.21 -16.81
CA LYS A 183 10.42 -12.42 -17.46
C LYS A 183 8.91 -12.34 -17.73
N ASN A 184 8.24 -11.24 -17.40
CA ASN A 184 6.78 -11.11 -17.42
C ASN A 184 6.08 -12.27 -16.67
N ASN A 185 6.69 -12.74 -15.57
CA ASN A 185 6.25 -13.94 -14.88
C ASN A 185 5.17 -13.63 -13.84
N THR A 186 3.92 -13.95 -14.15
CA THR A 186 2.75 -13.76 -13.28
C THR A 186 2.78 -14.65 -12.04
N LEU A 187 3.31 -15.88 -12.16
CA LEU A 187 3.36 -16.85 -11.08
C LEU A 187 4.22 -16.36 -9.92
N VAL A 188 5.37 -15.75 -10.22
CA VAL A 188 6.27 -15.22 -9.20
C VAL A 188 5.58 -14.11 -8.40
N LEU A 189 4.85 -13.20 -9.05
CA LEU A 189 4.08 -12.16 -8.34
C LEU A 189 2.95 -12.75 -7.50
N LYS A 190 2.21 -13.73 -8.02
CA LYS A 190 1.12 -14.38 -7.29
C LYS A 190 1.64 -15.14 -6.07
N ALA A 191 2.73 -15.90 -6.24
CA ALA A 191 3.37 -16.62 -5.15
C ALA A 191 3.87 -15.65 -4.06
N PHE A 192 4.54 -14.57 -4.46
CA PHE A 192 4.98 -13.55 -3.53
C PHE A 192 3.79 -12.86 -2.83
N ALA A 193 2.72 -12.52 -3.55
CA ALA A 193 1.52 -11.93 -2.97
C ALA A 193 0.88 -12.83 -1.89
N VAL A 194 0.84 -14.15 -2.09
CA VAL A 194 0.39 -15.10 -1.05
C VAL A 194 1.30 -15.02 0.17
N CYS A 195 2.62 -15.08 -0.02
CA CYS A 195 3.58 -14.96 1.08
C CYS A 195 3.43 -13.64 1.84
N SER A 196 3.25 -12.52 1.13
CA SER A 196 3.06 -11.20 1.75
C SER A 196 1.75 -11.09 2.51
N ILE A 197 0.66 -11.70 2.02
CA ILE A 197 -0.60 -11.78 2.78
C ILE A 197 -0.41 -12.57 4.07
N LEU A 198 0.26 -13.73 4.00
CA LEU A 198 0.52 -14.55 5.19
C LEU A 198 1.42 -13.81 6.18
N TRP A 199 2.46 -13.15 5.69
CA TRP A 199 3.35 -12.32 6.49
C TRP A 199 2.59 -11.18 7.20
N LEU A 200 1.73 -10.46 6.46
CA LEU A 200 0.88 -9.41 7.01
C LEU A 200 -0.04 -9.93 8.12
N LEU A 201 -0.63 -11.12 7.93
CA LEU A 201 -1.49 -11.73 8.94
C LEU A 201 -0.70 -12.15 10.18
N CYS A 202 0.45 -12.82 10.02
CA CYS A 202 1.28 -13.25 11.15
C CYS A 202 1.74 -12.05 11.99
N THR A 203 2.28 -11.01 11.35
CA THR A 203 2.75 -9.80 12.05
C THR A 203 1.64 -9.10 12.83
N HIS A 204 0.41 -9.04 12.29
CA HIS A 204 -0.71 -8.46 13.03
C HIS A 204 -1.23 -9.37 14.15
N ILE A 205 -1.23 -10.69 13.98
CA ILE A 205 -1.58 -11.64 15.05
C ILE A 205 -0.59 -11.50 16.21
N GLU A 206 0.71 -11.43 15.91
CA GLU A 206 1.76 -11.20 16.91
C GLU A 206 1.59 -9.84 17.61
N PHE A 207 1.27 -8.79 16.85
CA PHE A 207 0.99 -7.47 17.41
C PHE A 207 -0.23 -7.47 18.33
N VAL A 208 -1.33 -8.12 17.94
CA VAL A 208 -2.53 -8.25 18.78
C VAL A 208 -2.23 -9.07 20.03
N ARG A 209 -1.45 -10.14 19.90
CA ARG A 209 -1.06 -10.98 21.03
C ARG A 209 -0.22 -10.20 22.05
N THR A 210 0.72 -9.38 21.59
CA THR A 210 1.59 -8.58 22.47
C THR A 210 0.84 -7.40 23.11
N ASN A 211 -0.18 -6.85 22.43
CA ASN A 211 -0.94 -5.69 22.89
C ASN A 211 -2.39 -6.04 23.32
N MET A 212 -2.63 -7.28 23.73
CA MET A 212 -3.98 -7.83 23.93
C MET A 212 -4.82 -7.08 24.96
N PHE A 213 -4.20 -6.34 25.88
CA PHE A 213 -4.87 -5.56 26.92
C PHE A 213 -5.30 -4.15 26.47
N GLY A 214 -4.89 -3.68 25.30
CA GLY A 214 -5.28 -2.38 24.76
C GLY A 214 -6.32 -2.50 23.65
N ALA A 215 -7.60 -2.27 23.97
CA ALA A 215 -8.70 -2.33 23.00
C ALA A 215 -8.44 -1.44 21.76
N TYR A 216 -7.84 -0.26 21.97
CA TYR A 216 -7.39 0.63 20.89
C TYR A 216 -6.35 -0.03 19.97
N HIS A 217 -5.33 -0.68 20.53
CA HIS A 217 -4.28 -1.34 19.73
C HIS A 217 -4.83 -2.50 18.91
N VAL A 218 -5.75 -3.28 19.48
CA VAL A 218 -6.43 -4.37 18.76
C VAL A 218 -7.31 -3.81 17.64
N ALA A 219 -8.12 -2.78 17.91
CA ALA A 219 -8.96 -2.14 16.90
C ALA A 219 -8.12 -1.54 15.75
N ASN A 220 -7.03 -0.84 16.09
CA ASN A 220 -6.11 -0.25 15.11
C ASN A 220 -5.43 -1.32 14.24
N ALA A 221 -5.06 -2.46 14.83
CA ALA A 221 -4.50 -3.59 14.09
C ALA A 221 -5.52 -4.18 13.11
N VAL A 222 -6.77 -4.42 13.55
CA VAL A 222 -7.84 -4.93 12.67
C VAL A 222 -8.11 -3.98 11.52
N VAL A 223 -8.25 -2.67 11.79
CA VAL A 223 -8.44 -1.64 10.77
C VAL A 223 -7.26 -1.61 9.80
N GLY A 224 -6.03 -1.76 10.32
CA GLY A 224 -4.80 -1.86 9.53
C GLY A 224 -4.81 -2.99 8.52
N ILE A 225 -5.30 -4.18 8.89
CA ILE A 225 -5.42 -5.33 7.99
C ILE A 225 -6.53 -5.08 6.96
N VAL A 226 -7.73 -4.73 7.43
CA VAL A 226 -8.93 -4.60 6.60
C VAL A 226 -8.76 -3.53 5.52
N PHE A 227 -8.16 -2.39 5.90
CA PHE A 227 -7.92 -1.27 5.00
C PHE A 227 -6.44 -1.14 4.61
N SER A 228 -5.77 -2.28 4.40
CA SER A 228 -4.39 -2.30 3.93
C SER A 228 -4.32 -2.05 2.42
N ALA A 229 -3.62 -0.99 2.03
CA ALA A 229 -3.35 -0.72 0.62
C ALA A 229 -2.41 -1.79 0.00
N HIS A 230 -1.51 -2.37 0.80
CA HIS A 230 -0.67 -3.50 0.40
C HIS A 230 -1.52 -4.74 0.07
N LEU A 231 -2.57 -5.02 0.85
CA LEU A 231 -3.52 -6.10 0.58
C LEU A 231 -4.22 -5.90 -0.77
N VAL A 232 -4.63 -4.67 -1.09
CA VAL A 232 -5.24 -4.34 -2.39
C VAL A 232 -4.29 -4.67 -3.54
N VAL A 233 -3.00 -4.36 -3.42
CA VAL A 233 -2.00 -4.71 -4.45
C VAL A 233 -1.81 -6.22 -4.55
N CYS A 234 -1.71 -6.93 -3.43
CA CYS A 234 -1.64 -8.39 -3.41
C CYS A 234 -2.83 -9.02 -4.13
N ILE A 235 -4.05 -8.53 -3.85
CA ILE A 235 -5.28 -8.98 -4.52
C ILE A 235 -5.24 -8.63 -6.01
N ALA A 236 -4.77 -7.44 -6.37
CA ALA A 236 -4.63 -7.00 -7.77
C ALA A 236 -3.72 -7.93 -8.59
N THR A 237 -2.71 -8.58 -7.98
CA THR A 237 -1.85 -9.55 -8.69
C THR A 237 -2.63 -10.72 -9.29
N PHE A 238 -3.70 -11.17 -8.62
CA PHE A 238 -4.52 -12.28 -9.11
C PHE A 238 -5.39 -11.88 -10.31
N PHE A 239 -5.61 -10.59 -10.53
CA PHE A 239 -6.33 -10.07 -11.70
C PHE A 239 -5.42 -9.82 -12.91
N ILE A 240 -4.11 -10.08 -12.82
CA ILE A 240 -3.18 -9.95 -13.95
C ILE A 240 -3.48 -11.00 -15.04
N ASP A 241 -3.68 -12.26 -14.62
CA ASP A 241 -4.17 -13.36 -15.48
C ASP A 241 -5.25 -14.10 -14.69
N VAL A 242 -6.51 -13.82 -15.05
CA VAL A 242 -7.70 -14.30 -14.34
C VAL A 242 -7.92 -15.80 -14.55
N GLU A 243 -7.61 -16.32 -15.73
CA GLU A 243 -7.84 -17.73 -16.05
C GLU A 243 -6.84 -18.61 -15.32
N GLU A 244 -5.57 -18.21 -15.31
CA GLU A 244 -4.54 -18.85 -14.51
C GLU A 244 -4.92 -18.81 -13.02
N SER A 245 -5.35 -17.64 -12.51
CA SER A 245 -5.78 -17.53 -11.10
C SER A 245 -6.98 -18.42 -10.78
N LYS A 246 -7.98 -18.51 -11.66
CA LYS A 246 -9.14 -19.41 -11.50
C LYS A 246 -8.70 -20.87 -11.40
N PHE A 247 -7.79 -21.31 -12.27
CA PHE A 247 -7.27 -22.66 -12.26
C PHE A 247 -6.57 -23.01 -10.93
N TYR A 248 -5.71 -22.12 -10.42
CA TYR A 248 -5.05 -22.34 -9.13
C TYR A 248 -6.02 -22.32 -7.96
N LEU A 249 -6.97 -21.40 -7.93
CA LEU A 249 -8.02 -21.35 -6.89
C LEU A 249 -8.89 -22.61 -6.90
N GLN A 250 -9.21 -23.16 -8.06
CA GLN A 250 -9.94 -24.42 -8.18
C GLN A 250 -9.14 -25.61 -7.63
N LYS A 251 -7.84 -25.69 -7.93
CA LYS A 251 -6.95 -26.72 -7.35
C LYS A 251 -6.86 -26.60 -5.84
N LEU A 252 -6.70 -25.38 -5.34
CA LEU A 252 -6.60 -25.10 -3.91
C LEU A 252 -7.90 -25.46 -3.18
N LYS A 253 -9.05 -25.10 -3.76
CA LYS A 253 -10.38 -25.54 -3.29
C LYS A 253 -10.48 -27.07 -3.27
N ALA A 254 -10.07 -27.77 -4.32
CA ALA A 254 -10.11 -29.22 -4.37
C ALA A 254 -9.24 -29.88 -3.29
N LEU A 255 -8.06 -29.32 -3.01
CA LEU A 255 -7.20 -29.76 -1.91
C LEU A 255 -7.87 -29.56 -0.54
N PHE A 256 -8.50 -28.41 -0.30
CA PHE A 256 -9.26 -28.16 0.93
C PHE A 256 -10.43 -29.14 1.12
N PHE A 257 -11.17 -29.44 0.05
CA PHE A 257 -12.23 -30.45 0.13
C PHE A 257 -11.68 -31.84 0.44
N LYS A 258 -10.57 -32.24 -0.18
CA LYS A 258 -9.90 -33.51 0.14
C LYS A 258 -9.44 -33.55 1.59
N TRP A 259 -8.83 -32.48 2.09
CA TRP A 259 -8.37 -32.39 3.47
C TRP A 259 -9.52 -32.43 4.46
N LYS A 260 -10.62 -31.71 4.20
CA LYS A 260 -11.84 -31.77 5.02
C LYS A 260 -12.44 -33.17 5.07
N ASN A 261 -12.34 -33.96 4.01
CA ASN A 261 -12.83 -35.34 3.97
C ASN A 261 -11.87 -36.35 4.61
N LEU A 262 -10.66 -35.92 5.00
CA LEU A 262 -9.66 -36.72 5.71
C LEU A 262 -9.62 -36.41 7.22
N ALA A 263 -10.26 -35.33 7.66
CA ALA A 263 -10.41 -34.92 9.06
C ALA A 263 -11.81 -35.30 9.58
#